data_AF-A0A916DM70-F1
#
_entry.id   AF-A0A916DM70-F1
#
_cell.length_a   1.000
_cell.length_b   1.000
_cell.length_c   1.000
_cell.angle_alpha   90.00
_cell.angle_beta   90.00
_cell.angle_gamma   90.00
#
_symmetry.space_group_name_H-M   'P 1'
#
loop_
_entity.id
_entity.type
_entity.pdbx_description
1 polymer ?
#
loop_
_entity_poly.entity_id
_entity_poly.type
_entity_poly.pdbx_seq_one_letter_code
_entity_poly.pdbx_strand_id
1 'polypeptide(L)'
;MPSALLTDLYQLTMLQVYHDRGMSGTAAFEFFVRKMPEHRNFLVAAGLEQVLDYLEALHFTEEELAWLAGCGRFGRDFVDSLAALRFTGEVAAVPEGTPFFPDEPILRVVAPLPQAQLVETRIINLLQFQTMIASKAARVRLAAPGKLLVDFGLRRA
;
A
#
# COMPACT_ATOMS: atom_id res chain seq x y z
N MET A 1 -0.47 5.03 15.14
CA MET A 1 0.00 4.91 13.75
C MET A 1 0.00 3.43 13.38
N PRO A 2 -0.30 3.05 12.13
CA PRO A 2 -0.26 1.65 11.73
C PRO A 2 1.18 1.12 11.78
N SER A 3 1.33 -0.08 12.33
CA SER A 3 2.58 -0.80 12.51
C SER A 3 3.29 -1.09 11.18
N ALA A 4 4.62 -1.02 11.15
CA ALA A 4 5.42 -1.50 10.00
C ALA A 4 5.34 -3.03 9.82
N LEU A 5 4.90 -3.75 10.86
CA LEU A 5 4.60 -5.19 10.82
C LEU A 5 3.22 -5.51 10.25
N LEU A 6 2.40 -4.51 9.88
CA LEU A 6 1.18 -4.75 9.11
C LEU A 6 1.54 -5.04 7.64
N THR A 7 2.16 -6.19 7.45
CA THR A 7 2.67 -6.69 6.18
C THR A 7 2.66 -8.21 6.21
N ASP A 8 2.84 -8.83 5.05
CA ASP A 8 2.98 -10.29 4.99
C ASP A 8 4.38 -10.70 5.44
N LEU A 9 4.49 -11.81 6.18
CA LEU A 9 5.79 -12.32 6.66
C LEU A 9 6.83 -12.46 5.54
N TYR A 10 6.40 -12.79 4.31
CA TYR A 10 7.32 -12.96 3.19
C TYR A 10 8.08 -11.68 2.86
N GLN A 11 7.46 -10.51 3.08
CA GLN A 11 8.10 -9.21 2.87
C GLN A 11 9.35 -9.09 3.75
N LEU A 12 9.23 -9.41 5.04
CA LEU A 12 10.35 -9.39 5.98
C LEU A 12 11.42 -10.42 5.63
N THR A 13 11.02 -11.63 5.20
CA THR A 13 12.01 -12.65 4.78
C THR A 13 12.76 -12.24 3.51
N MET A 14 12.09 -11.56 2.57
CA MET A 14 12.73 -11.03 1.36
C MET A 14 13.67 -9.87 1.71
N LEU A 15 13.27 -8.99 2.62
CA LEU A 15 14.12 -7.92 3.12
C LEU A 15 15.42 -8.45 3.73
N GLN A 16 15.36 -9.54 4.52
CA GLN A 16 16.57 -10.17 5.02
C GLN A 16 17.44 -10.74 3.89
N VAL A 17 16.84 -11.40 2.89
CA VAL A 17 17.60 -11.87 1.72
C VAL A 17 18.29 -10.71 1.00
N TYR A 18 17.61 -9.57 0.84
CA TYR A 18 18.22 -8.39 0.23
C TYR A 18 19.35 -7.82 1.08
N HIS A 19 19.18 -7.78 2.40
CA HIS A 19 20.22 -7.35 3.34
C HIS A 19 21.46 -8.25 3.23
N ASP A 20 21.28 -9.57 3.34
CA ASP A 20 22.37 -10.55 3.32
C ASP A 20 23.10 -10.60 1.97
N ARG A 21 22.42 -10.20 0.89
CA ARG A 21 22.99 -10.12 -0.47
C ARG A 21 23.45 -8.71 -0.86
N GLY A 22 23.29 -7.71 0.00
CA GLY A 22 23.62 -6.31 -0.32
C GLY A 22 22.80 -5.71 -1.46
N MET A 23 21.55 -6.16 -1.65
CA MET A 23 20.66 -5.73 -2.73
C MET A 23 19.88 -4.48 -2.35
N SER A 24 20.50 -3.30 -2.55
CA SER A 24 19.91 -1.99 -2.24
C SER A 24 19.60 -1.13 -3.46
N GLY A 25 19.71 -1.69 -4.66
CA GLY A 25 19.46 -0.97 -5.92
C GLY A 25 18.04 -0.42 -6.04
N THR A 26 17.85 0.58 -6.90
CA THR A 26 16.54 1.19 -7.16
C THR A 26 15.63 0.22 -7.91
N ALA A 27 14.38 0.12 -7.48
CA ALA A 27 13.32 -0.64 -8.14
C ALA A 27 12.09 0.23 -8.38
N ALA A 28 11.34 -0.10 -9.44
CA ALA A 28 10.08 0.53 -9.78
C ALA A 28 8.95 -0.50 -9.71
N PHE A 29 7.90 -0.19 -8.94
CA PHE A 29 6.71 -1.01 -8.78
C PHE A 29 5.49 -0.20 -9.21
N GLU A 30 4.55 -0.84 -9.92
CA GLU A 30 3.34 -0.21 -10.42
C GLU A 30 2.10 -0.95 -9.92
N PHE A 31 1.12 -0.19 -9.44
CA PHE A 31 -0.18 -0.70 -9.02
C PHE A 31 -1.21 -0.50 -10.12
N PHE A 32 -1.81 -1.61 -10.56
CA PHE A 32 -2.88 -1.65 -11.54
C PHE A 32 -3.83 -2.82 -11.26
N VAL A 33 -5.03 -2.77 -11.84
CA VAL A 33 -6.02 -3.85 -11.73
C VAL A 33 -6.01 -4.66 -13.01
N ARG A 34 -5.97 -6.00 -12.93
CA ARG A 34 -5.95 -6.88 -14.11
C ARG A 34 -7.33 -7.26 -14.63
N LYS A 35 -8.29 -7.43 -13.72
CA LYS A 35 -9.63 -7.93 -14.06
C LYS A 35 -10.69 -7.11 -13.34
N MET A 36 -11.68 -6.68 -14.11
CA MET A 36 -12.88 -6.06 -13.58
C MET A 36 -13.94 -7.09 -13.21
N PRO A 37 -14.77 -6.83 -12.19
CA PRO A 37 -16.02 -7.57 -12.02
C PRO A 37 -16.92 -7.41 -13.25
N GLU A 38 -17.65 -8.46 -13.62
CA GLU A 38 -18.38 -8.58 -14.91
C GLU A 38 -19.31 -7.40 -15.26
N HIS A 39 -19.85 -6.71 -14.25
CA HIS A 39 -20.79 -5.59 -14.44
C HIS A 39 -20.20 -4.25 -13.97
N ARG A 40 -18.87 -4.09 -14.05
CA ARG A 40 -18.17 -2.88 -13.64
C ARG A 40 -17.36 -2.31 -14.80
N ASN A 41 -17.82 -1.16 -15.31
CA ASN A 41 -17.23 -0.53 -16.50
C ASN A 41 -15.98 0.33 -16.23
N PHE A 42 -15.77 0.77 -14.99
CA PHE A 42 -14.62 1.59 -14.58
C PHE A 42 -14.35 1.45 -13.08
N LEU A 43 -13.14 1.77 -12.65
CA LEU A 43 -12.82 2.06 -11.25
C LEU A 43 -12.52 3.54 -11.09
N VAL A 44 -12.56 4.02 -9.85
CA VAL A 44 -12.22 5.40 -9.50
C VAL A 44 -10.97 5.35 -8.61
N ALA A 45 -9.90 6.02 -9.03
CA ALA A 45 -8.68 6.13 -8.24
C ALA A 45 -8.97 6.85 -6.92
N ALA A 46 -8.63 6.22 -5.81
CA ALA A 46 -8.78 6.75 -4.46
C ALA A 46 -7.79 6.04 -3.52
N GLY A 47 -7.30 6.73 -2.50
CA GLY A 47 -6.42 6.17 -1.47
C GLY A 47 -5.00 6.75 -1.44
N LEU A 48 -4.70 7.74 -2.28
CA LEU A 48 -3.39 8.38 -2.39
C LEU A 48 -3.01 9.09 -1.09
N GLU A 49 -3.95 9.83 -0.48
CA GLU A 49 -3.70 10.50 0.80
C GLU A 49 -3.25 9.51 1.87
N GLN A 50 -3.99 8.41 2.04
CA GLN A 50 -3.67 7.39 3.04
C GLN A 50 -2.36 6.65 2.73
N VAL A 51 -2.00 6.51 1.45
CA VAL A 51 -0.70 5.97 1.03
C VAL A 51 0.43 6.91 1.43
N LEU A 52 0.31 8.21 1.16
CA LEU A 52 1.33 9.20 1.52
C LEU A 52 1.51 9.28 3.04
N ASP A 53 0.42 9.37 3.80
CA ASP A 53 0.45 9.35 5.26
C ASP A 53 1.19 8.12 5.81
N TYR A 54 0.94 6.95 5.23
CA TYR A 54 1.62 5.71 5.60
C TYR A 54 3.12 5.76 5.29
N LEU A 55 3.49 6.20 4.09
CA LEU A 55 4.89 6.26 3.65
C LEU A 55 5.70 7.25 4.49
N GLU A 56 5.14 8.43 4.78
CA GLU A 56 5.76 9.46 5.61
C GLU A 56 5.96 8.99 7.06
N ALA A 57 5.01 8.21 7.59
CA ALA A 57 5.06 7.67 8.94
C ALA A 57 5.84 6.35 9.06
N LEU A 58 6.32 5.75 7.96
CA LEU A 58 6.92 4.42 7.97
C LEU A 58 8.22 4.38 8.80
N HIS A 59 8.15 3.68 9.93
CA HIS A 59 9.31 3.32 10.74
C HIS A 59 8.99 2.07 11.57
N PHE A 60 10.02 1.35 11.99
CA PHE A 60 9.90 0.31 13.00
C PHE A 60 10.03 0.93 14.40
N THR A 61 9.13 0.55 15.30
CA THR A 61 9.21 0.94 16.72
C THR A 61 10.18 0.04 17.49
N GLU A 62 10.66 0.49 18.65
CA GLU A 62 11.53 -0.32 19.51
C GLU A 62 10.88 -1.65 19.93
N GLU A 63 9.56 -1.66 20.17
CA GLU A 63 8.80 -2.86 20.51
C GLU A 63 8.77 -3.85 19.34
N GLU A 64 8.55 -3.37 18.11
CA GLU A 64 8.53 -4.20 16.91
C GLU A 64 9.90 -4.81 16.63
N LEU A 65 10.97 -4.03 16.80
CA LEU A 65 12.35 -4.51 16.66
C LEU A 65 12.69 -5.56 17.71
N ALA A 66 12.31 -5.33 18.98
CA ALA A 66 12.50 -6.31 20.05
C ALA A 66 11.74 -7.61 19.77
N TRP A 67 10.51 -7.50 19.26
CA TRP A 67 9.72 -8.66 18.85
C TRP A 67 10.39 -9.44 17.70
N LEU A 68 10.87 -8.75 16.65
CA LEU A 68 11.58 -9.36 15.53
C LEU A 68 12.87 -10.07 15.98
N ALA A 69 13.66 -9.45 16.86
CA ALA A 69 14.85 -10.06 17.43
C ALA A 69 14.50 -11.30 18.27
N GLY A 70 13.39 -11.25 19.03
CA GLY A 70 12.94 -12.34 19.89
C GLY A 70 12.26 -13.51 19.18
N CYS A 71 11.78 -13.34 17.95
CA CYS A 71 11.03 -14.39 17.25
C CYS A 71 11.90 -15.53 16.69
N GLY A 72 13.23 -15.38 16.71
CA GLY A 72 14.19 -16.42 16.32
C GLY A 72 14.25 -16.71 14.81
N ARG A 73 13.67 -15.84 13.97
CA ARG A 73 13.60 -16.01 12.51
C ARG A 73 14.57 -15.12 11.73
N PHE A 74 15.00 -14.02 12.35
CA PHE A 74 15.74 -12.96 11.68
C PHE A 74 17.12 -12.78 12.30
N GLY A 75 18.11 -12.43 11.47
CA GLY A 75 19.47 -12.15 11.92
C GLY A 75 19.52 -10.84 12.71
N ARG A 76 20.35 -10.77 13.76
CA ARG A 76 20.48 -9.58 14.61
C ARG A 76 20.87 -8.34 13.78
N ASP A 77 21.88 -8.48 12.92
CA ASP A 77 22.36 -7.39 12.06
C ASP A 77 21.26 -6.86 11.13
N PHE A 78 20.44 -7.75 10.57
CA PHE A 78 19.28 -7.36 9.76
C PHE A 78 18.25 -6.60 10.59
N VAL A 79 17.88 -7.11 11.78
CA VAL A 79 16.91 -6.43 12.65
C VAL A 79 17.41 -5.04 13.06
N ASP A 80 18.69 -4.94 13.44
CA ASP A 80 19.30 -3.65 13.82
C ASP A 80 19.29 -2.66 12.64
N SER A 81 19.45 -3.15 11.40
CA SER A 81 19.34 -2.31 10.19
C SER A 81 17.95 -1.69 9.97
N LEU A 82 16.88 -2.35 10.43
CA LEU A 82 15.50 -1.88 10.26
C LEU A 82 15.20 -0.62 11.09
N ALA A 83 15.95 -0.36 12.17
CA ALA A 83 15.75 0.84 13.00
C ALA A 83 15.93 2.14 12.21
N ALA A 84 16.85 2.15 11.25
CA ALA A 84 17.15 3.28 10.38
C ALA A 84 16.23 3.35 9.15
N LEU A 85 15.40 2.33 8.89
CA LEU A 85 14.58 2.27 7.70
C LEU A 85 13.53 3.40 7.73
N ARG A 86 13.59 4.26 6.72
CA ARG A 86 12.58 5.26 6.38
C ARG A 86 12.29 5.17 4.89
N PHE A 87 11.07 5.52 4.49
CA PHE A 87 10.76 5.65 3.08
C PHE A 87 11.46 6.89 2.51
N THR A 88 12.19 6.70 1.42
CA THR A 88 12.97 7.76 0.74
C THR A 88 12.72 7.79 -0.77
N GLY A 89 11.76 7.00 -1.24
CA GLY A 89 11.42 6.87 -2.64
C GLY A 89 10.53 7.98 -3.16
N GLU A 90 10.26 7.91 -4.45
CA GLU A 90 9.35 8.77 -5.17
C GLU A 90 8.04 8.03 -5.47
N VAL A 91 6.93 8.77 -5.42
CA VAL A 91 5.60 8.27 -5.76
C VAL A 91 5.03 9.13 -6.88
N ALA A 92 4.60 8.49 -7.96
CA ALA A 92 3.81 9.11 -9.03
C ALA A 92 2.42 8.45 -9.05
N ALA A 93 1.37 9.24 -9.12
CA ALA A 93 0.00 8.72 -9.12
C ALA A 93 -0.92 9.56 -10.01
N VAL A 94 -1.98 8.92 -10.51
CA VAL A 94 -3.09 9.66 -11.13
C VAL A 94 -3.86 10.43 -10.05
N PRO A 95 -4.47 11.59 -10.37
CA PRO A 95 -5.28 12.33 -9.40
C PRO A 95 -6.44 11.48 -8.87
N GLU A 96 -6.76 11.61 -7.58
CA GLU A 96 -7.96 10.98 -7.02
C GLU A 96 -9.23 11.46 -7.73
N GLY A 97 -10.20 10.56 -7.86
CA GLY A 97 -11.42 10.79 -8.63
C GLY A 97 -11.30 10.46 -10.12
N THR A 98 -10.10 10.18 -10.61
CA THR A 98 -9.87 9.78 -12.01
C THR A 98 -10.45 8.39 -12.29
N PRO A 99 -11.30 8.23 -13.32
CA PRO A 99 -11.71 6.91 -13.78
C PRO A 99 -10.54 6.17 -14.43
N PHE A 100 -10.38 4.87 -14.13
CA PHE A 100 -9.34 4.03 -14.74
C PHE A 100 -9.87 2.63 -15.09
N PHE A 101 -9.12 1.92 -15.93
CA PHE A 101 -9.48 0.63 -16.52
C PHE A 101 -8.41 -0.44 -16.21
N PRO A 102 -8.67 -1.71 -16.57
CA PRO A 102 -7.67 -2.75 -16.44
C PRO A 102 -6.36 -2.44 -17.14
N ASP A 103 -5.28 -2.95 -16.55
CA ASP A 103 -3.92 -2.88 -17.09
C ASP A 103 -3.39 -1.44 -17.26
N GLU A 104 -4.00 -0.48 -16.57
CA GLU A 104 -3.54 0.90 -16.45
C GLU A 104 -2.94 1.15 -15.05
N PRO A 105 -1.65 1.53 -14.95
CA PRO A 105 -1.04 1.87 -13.67
C PRO A 105 -1.60 3.19 -13.13
N ILE A 106 -2.09 3.16 -11.89
CA ILE A 106 -2.63 4.34 -11.21
C ILE A 106 -1.67 4.93 -10.16
N LEU A 107 -0.69 4.13 -9.71
CA LEU A 107 0.34 4.54 -8.78
C LEU A 107 1.64 3.79 -9.10
N ARG A 108 2.75 4.50 -9.06
CA ARG A 108 4.11 3.99 -9.23
C ARG A 108 4.98 4.43 -8.07
N VAL A 109 5.72 3.48 -7.49
CA VAL A 109 6.75 3.71 -6.47
C VAL A 109 8.11 3.44 -7.07
N VAL A 110 9.05 4.38 -6.93
CA VAL A 110 10.45 4.22 -7.29
C VAL A 110 11.30 4.44 -6.03
N ALA A 111 11.91 3.38 -5.50
CA ALA A 111 12.64 3.44 -4.23
C ALA A 111 13.77 2.39 -4.18
N PRO A 112 14.67 2.44 -3.20
CA PRO A 112 15.55 1.30 -2.90
C PRO A 112 14.73 0.01 -2.74
N LEU A 113 15.19 -1.09 -3.34
CA LEU A 113 14.46 -2.36 -3.43
C LEU A 113 13.85 -2.83 -2.10
N PRO A 114 14.57 -2.81 -0.95
CA PRO A 114 13.97 -3.18 0.34
C PRO A 114 12.78 -2.29 0.75
N GLN A 115 12.84 -1.00 0.45
CA GLN A 115 11.74 -0.06 0.76
C GLN A 115 10.55 -0.31 -0.16
N ALA A 116 10.78 -0.42 -1.48
CA ALA A 116 9.72 -0.65 -2.46
C ALA A 116 8.97 -1.97 -2.21
N GLN A 117 9.71 -3.02 -1.84
CA GLN A 117 9.16 -4.33 -1.49
C GLN A 117 8.32 -4.26 -0.20
N LEU A 118 8.84 -3.65 0.86
CA LEU A 118 8.17 -3.61 2.17
C LEU A 118 6.79 -2.94 2.12
N VAL A 119 6.67 -1.86 1.35
CA VAL A 119 5.45 -1.03 1.29
C VAL A 119 4.36 -1.64 0.40
N GLU A 120 4.70 -2.62 -0.43
CA GLU A 120 3.82 -3.21 -1.44
C GLU A 120 2.47 -3.67 -0.85
N THR A 121 2.50 -4.58 0.14
CA THR A 121 1.29 -5.15 0.74
C THR A 121 0.36 -4.06 1.29
N ARG A 122 0.93 -3.05 1.95
CA ARG A 122 0.13 -2.00 2.59
C ARG A 122 -0.46 -1.03 1.57
N ILE A 123 0.30 -0.65 0.53
CA ILE A 123 -0.18 0.18 -0.57
C ILE A 123 -1.33 -0.53 -1.29
N ILE A 124 -1.19 -1.82 -1.61
CA ILE A 124 -2.26 -2.62 -2.23
C ILE A 124 -3.52 -2.59 -1.37
N ASN A 125 -3.39 -2.85 -0.07
CA ASN A 125 -4.53 -2.87 0.84
C ASN A 125 -5.28 -1.53 0.90
N LEU A 126 -4.54 -0.42 1.02
CA LEU A 126 -5.10 0.93 1.07
C LEU A 126 -5.82 1.30 -0.22
N LEU A 127 -5.12 1.19 -1.36
CA LEU A 127 -5.67 1.54 -2.67
C LEU A 127 -6.86 0.66 -3.04
N GLN A 128 -6.78 -0.65 -2.79
CA GLN A 128 -7.85 -1.58 -3.11
C GLN A 128 -9.14 -1.22 -2.36
N PHE A 129 -9.06 -1.00 -1.04
CA PHE A 129 -10.23 -0.66 -0.25
C PHE A 129 -10.87 0.66 -0.71
N GLN A 130 -10.07 1.73 -0.78
CA GLN A 130 -10.56 3.06 -1.15
C GLN A 130 -11.13 3.09 -2.57
N THR A 131 -10.43 2.48 -3.53
CA THR A 131 -10.90 2.32 -4.91
C THR A 131 -12.24 1.59 -4.97
N MET A 132 -12.42 0.50 -4.22
CA MET A 132 -13.67 -0.27 -4.24
C MET A 132 -14.85 0.55 -3.71
N ILE A 133 -14.65 1.29 -2.62
CA ILE A 133 -15.68 2.16 -2.02
C ILE A 133 -16.03 3.31 -2.97
N ALA A 134 -15.04 4.07 -3.44
CA ALA A 134 -15.24 5.19 -4.37
C ALA A 134 -15.96 4.73 -5.65
N SER A 135 -15.54 3.60 -6.21
CA SER A 135 -16.15 2.98 -7.37
C SER A 135 -17.62 2.60 -7.12
N LYS A 136 -17.95 2.06 -5.94
CA LYS A 136 -19.33 1.73 -5.59
C LYS A 136 -20.18 2.99 -5.41
N ALA A 137 -19.66 4.00 -4.71
CA ALA A 137 -20.34 5.27 -4.49
C ALA A 137 -20.66 5.98 -5.82
N ALA A 138 -19.70 6.02 -6.75
CA ALA A 138 -19.90 6.58 -8.09
C ALA A 138 -21.09 5.93 -8.82
N ARG A 139 -21.24 4.60 -8.72
CA ARG A 139 -22.38 3.87 -9.32
C ARG A 139 -23.70 4.21 -8.66
N VAL A 140 -23.74 4.34 -7.33
CA VAL A 140 -24.95 4.76 -6.62
C VAL A 140 -25.36 6.18 -7.05
N ARG A 141 -24.39 7.08 -7.22
CA ARG A 141 -24.64 8.43 -7.73
C ARG A 141 -25.21 8.43 -9.15
N LEU A 142 -24.64 7.63 -10.05
CA LEU A 142 -25.13 7.50 -11.42
C LEU A 142 -26.55 6.94 -11.50
N ALA A 143 -26.92 6.02 -10.59
CA ALA A 143 -28.26 5.45 -10.52
C ALA A 143 -29.31 6.39 -9.89
N ALA A 144 -28.89 7.41 -9.14
CA ALA A 144 -29.76 8.33 -8.41
C ALA A 144 -29.43 9.82 -8.70
N PRO A 145 -29.56 10.27 -9.96
CA PRO A 145 -29.25 11.65 -10.34
C PRO A 145 -30.15 12.64 -9.60
N GLY A 146 -29.55 13.74 -9.11
CA GLY A 146 -30.27 14.80 -8.41
C GLY A 146 -30.79 14.44 -7.01
N LYS A 147 -30.58 13.21 -6.52
CA LYS A 147 -30.94 12.82 -5.15
C LYS A 147 -29.81 13.09 -4.17
N LEU A 148 -30.18 13.38 -2.92
CA LEU A 148 -29.25 13.36 -1.78
C LEU A 148 -28.92 11.90 -1.46
N LEU A 149 -27.63 11.60 -1.36
CA LEU A 149 -27.12 10.28 -0.97
C LEU A 149 -26.37 10.44 0.35
N VAL A 150 -26.67 9.56 1.31
CA VAL A 150 -26.05 9.56 2.64
C VAL A 150 -25.55 8.16 2.93
N ASP A 151 -24.30 8.04 3.36
CA ASP A 151 -23.74 6.77 3.81
C ASP A 151 -23.99 6.57 5.32
N PHE A 152 -24.59 5.43 5.66
CA PHE A 152 -24.84 5.00 7.05
C PHE A 152 -24.13 3.66 7.34
N GLY A 153 -23.03 3.39 6.64
CA GLY A 153 -22.33 2.11 6.65
C GLY A 153 -21.50 1.81 7.91
N LEU A 154 -21.26 2.81 8.77
CA LEU A 154 -20.27 2.74 9.86
C LEU A 154 -20.34 1.47 10.73
N ARG A 155 -21.54 1.00 11.10
CA ARG A 155 -21.74 -0.18 11.96
C ARG A 155 -21.51 -1.54 11.27
N ARG A 156 -21.22 -1.55 9.96
CA ARG A 156 -21.03 -2.74 9.13
C ARG A 156 -19.87 -2.56 8.12
N ALA A 157 -18.95 -1.63 8.40
CA ALA A 157 -17.79 -1.33 7.57
C ALA A 157 -16.77 -2.47 7.57
#